data_AF-A0A6C0E1X1-F1
#
_entry.id   AF-A0A6C0E1X1-F1
#
_cell.length_a   1.000
_cell.length_b   1.000
_cell.length_c   1.000
_cell.angle_alpha   90.00
_cell.angle_beta   90.00
_cell.angle_gamma   90.00
#
_symmetry.space_group_name_H-M   'P 1'
#
loop_
_entity.id
_entity.type
_entity.pdbx_description
1 polymer ?
#
loop_
_entity_poly.entity_id
_entity_poly.type
_entity_poly.pdbx_seq_one_letter_code
_entity_poly.pdbx_strand_id
1 'polypeptide(L)'
;MNNNNDDKLESINIQIETLEKEYMLILKQYETAYANYISNLNSQQQEPNNSDSFSAFQGRTYWGTYGIKEGSAGTQKECESMCLSDTKCTGATFNPSKRYCWTRGGDSGLTVGTDSDYALIPKIKENLILLKNLNQRLMDLNKRISNKLSMLYPLAKEETNTKNEKQNELIQSYSDLVNEQTHLESVLKEYETLEDTLKNNTLYVTQKNMSLRIWVILAIILLVITLKIMVPMSELSGTLVVAISMVVILYIAVNYK
;
A
#
# COMPACT_ATOMS: atom_id res chain seq x y z
N MET A 1 2.41 60.57 -10.35
CA MET A 1 3.31 59.40 -10.18
C MET A 1 2.61 58.18 -9.52
N ASN A 2 1.27 58.11 -9.46
CA ASN A 2 0.53 57.00 -8.80
C ASN A 2 0.21 55.78 -9.69
N ASN A 3 0.10 55.92 -11.02
CA ASN A 3 -0.36 54.84 -11.91
C ASN A 3 0.46 53.53 -11.82
N ASN A 4 1.78 53.65 -11.59
CA ASN A 4 2.68 52.50 -11.69
C ASN A 4 2.57 51.52 -10.50
N ASN A 5 2.03 51.97 -9.37
CA ASN A 5 1.82 51.13 -8.19
C ASN A 5 0.49 50.39 -8.24
N ASP A 6 -0.55 51.04 -8.77
CA ASP A 6 -1.89 50.45 -8.92
C ASP A 6 -1.88 49.34 -9.97
N ASP A 7 -1.24 49.56 -11.12
CA ASP A 7 -1.07 48.53 -12.17
C ASP A 7 -0.30 47.30 -11.64
N LYS A 8 0.68 47.52 -10.77
CA LYS A 8 1.47 46.45 -10.15
C LYS A 8 0.67 45.69 -9.09
N LEU A 9 -0.17 46.38 -8.32
CA LEU A 9 -1.06 45.78 -7.32
C LEU A 9 -2.10 44.88 -7.99
N GLU A 10 -2.75 45.39 -9.05
CA GLU A 10 -3.73 44.63 -9.83
C GLU A 10 -3.10 43.38 -10.47
N SER A 11 -1.90 43.52 -11.04
CA SER A 11 -1.16 42.39 -11.60
C SER A 11 -0.83 41.31 -10.56
N ILE A 12 -0.42 41.69 -9.35
CA ILE A 12 -0.13 40.73 -8.27
C ILE A 12 -1.41 40.03 -7.79
N ASN A 13 -2.53 40.76 -7.67
CA ASN A 13 -3.82 40.17 -7.30
C ASN A 13 -4.28 39.12 -8.32
N ILE A 14 -4.24 39.43 -9.63
CA ILE A 14 -4.60 38.48 -10.70
C ILE A 14 -3.72 37.22 -10.63
N GLN A 15 -2.43 37.37 -10.35
CA GLN A 15 -1.52 36.23 -10.19
C GLN A 15 -1.88 35.36 -8.99
N ILE A 16 -2.25 35.98 -7.86
CA ILE A 16 -2.71 35.25 -6.66
C ILE A 16 -3.98 34.47 -6.98
N GLU A 17 -4.99 35.10 -7.57
CA GLU A 17 -6.25 34.43 -7.93
C GLU A 17 -6.02 33.24 -8.89
N THR A 18 -5.09 33.39 -9.82
CA THR A 18 -4.72 32.32 -10.75
C THR A 18 -4.10 31.14 -10.01
N LEU A 19 -3.18 31.41 -9.07
CA LEU A 19 -2.54 30.38 -8.24
C LEU A 19 -3.55 29.71 -7.29
N GLU A 20 -4.48 30.46 -6.70
CA GLU A 20 -5.54 29.92 -5.84
C GLU A 20 -6.47 28.97 -6.63
N LYS A 21 -6.81 29.31 -7.88
CA LYS A 21 -7.60 28.42 -8.76
C LYS A 21 -6.85 27.14 -9.11
N GLU A 22 -5.56 27.24 -9.42
CA GLU A 22 -4.72 26.05 -9.65
C GLU A 22 -4.66 25.19 -8.39
N TYR A 23 -4.46 25.79 -7.22
CA TYR A 23 -4.41 25.10 -5.93
C TYR A 23 -5.69 24.31 -5.66
N MET A 24 -6.86 24.94 -5.81
CA MET A 24 -8.15 24.25 -5.62
C MET A 24 -8.34 23.07 -6.58
N LEU A 25 -7.89 23.21 -7.83
CA LEU A 25 -7.95 22.11 -8.80
C LEU A 25 -7.08 20.92 -8.37
N ILE A 26 -5.85 21.19 -7.91
CA ILE A 26 -4.94 20.14 -7.44
C ILE A 26 -5.43 19.52 -6.14
N LEU A 27 -6.01 20.30 -5.24
CA LEU A 27 -6.59 19.79 -4.00
C LEU A 27 -7.73 18.80 -4.29
N LYS A 28 -8.61 19.14 -5.25
CA LYS A 28 -9.66 18.22 -5.70
C LYS A 28 -9.10 16.93 -6.32
N GLN A 29 -8.02 17.02 -7.08
CA GLN A 29 -7.34 15.84 -7.63
C GLN A 29 -6.75 14.98 -6.50
N TYR A 30 -6.16 15.61 -5.48
CA TYR A 30 -5.61 14.94 -4.31
C TYR A 30 -6.67 14.19 -3.53
N GLU A 31 -7.80 14.84 -3.20
CA GLU A 31 -8.94 14.20 -2.51
C GLU A 31 -9.47 13.00 -3.28
N THR A 32 -9.57 13.12 -4.62
CA THR A 32 -10.01 12.02 -5.49
C THR A 32 -9.01 10.86 -5.48
N ALA A 33 -7.72 11.16 -5.59
CA ALA A 33 -6.66 10.16 -5.53
C ALA A 33 -6.63 9.46 -4.16
N TYR A 34 -6.91 10.20 -3.08
CA TYR A 34 -6.94 9.66 -1.72
C TYR A 34 -8.13 8.71 -1.53
N ALA A 35 -9.32 9.08 -2.02
CA ALA A 35 -10.48 8.19 -2.01
C ALA A 35 -10.20 6.87 -2.77
N ASN A 36 -9.53 6.95 -3.92
CA ASN A 36 -9.12 5.78 -4.70
C ASN A 36 -8.08 4.92 -3.96
N TYR A 37 -7.14 5.55 -3.26
CA TYR A 37 -6.16 4.86 -2.41
C TYR A 37 -6.85 4.05 -1.31
N ILE A 38 -7.77 4.67 -0.55
CA ILE A 38 -8.53 4.00 0.50
C ILE A 38 -9.39 2.85 -0.05
N SER A 39 -10.04 3.06 -1.20
CA SER A 39 -10.82 2.02 -1.88
C SER A 39 -9.94 0.80 -2.23
N ASN A 40 -8.78 1.04 -2.85
CA ASN A 40 -7.87 -0.02 -3.26
C ASN A 40 -7.23 -0.76 -2.08
N LEU A 41 -6.92 -0.06 -0.98
CA LEU A 41 -6.47 -0.68 0.27
C LEU A 41 -7.52 -1.66 0.81
N ASN A 42 -8.78 -1.23 0.89
CA ASN A 42 -9.87 -2.05 1.42
C ASN A 42 -10.13 -3.29 0.56
N SER A 43 -10.03 -3.16 -0.78
CA SER A 43 -10.14 -4.30 -1.70
C SER A 43 -9.00 -5.30 -1.56
N GLN A 44 -7.77 -4.84 -1.30
CA GLN A 44 -6.62 -5.74 -1.08
C GLN A 44 -6.75 -6.56 0.21
N GLN A 45 -7.38 -6.02 1.24
CA GLN A 45 -7.62 -6.73 2.51
C GLN A 45 -8.63 -7.89 2.38
N GLN A 46 -9.50 -7.85 1.36
CA GLN A 46 -10.54 -8.87 1.17
C GLN A 46 -10.09 -10.00 0.22
N GLU A 47 -9.18 -9.74 -0.72
CA GLU A 47 -8.71 -10.70 -1.74
C GLU A 47 -7.20 -10.53 -2.03
N PRO A 48 -6.30 -11.03 -1.16
CA PRO A 48 -4.86 -10.77 -1.27
C PRO A 48 -4.17 -11.39 -2.50
N ASN A 49 -4.83 -12.30 -3.22
CA ASN A 49 -4.27 -13.01 -4.38
C ASN A 49 -4.81 -12.54 -5.73
N ASN A 50 -5.58 -11.44 -5.79
CA ASN A 50 -6.16 -11.02 -7.05
C ASN A 50 -5.13 -10.26 -7.92
N SER A 51 -4.92 -10.75 -9.14
CA SER A 51 -3.99 -10.16 -10.14
C SER A 51 -4.42 -8.78 -10.63
N ASP A 52 -5.62 -8.33 -10.29
CA ASP A 52 -6.09 -6.97 -10.55
C ASP A 52 -5.37 -5.92 -9.69
N SER A 53 -4.34 -6.32 -8.93
CA SER A 53 -3.56 -5.47 -8.06
C SER A 53 -2.45 -4.69 -8.77
N PHE A 54 -2.16 -4.94 -10.06
CA PHE A 54 -1.12 -4.22 -10.80
C PHE A 54 -1.70 -3.29 -11.88
N SER A 55 -0.99 -2.19 -12.09
CA SER A 55 -1.13 -1.31 -13.25
C SER A 55 0.04 -1.56 -14.20
N ALA A 56 -0.29 -1.65 -15.49
CA ALA A 56 0.67 -1.92 -16.54
C ALA A 56 0.89 -0.69 -17.43
N PHE A 57 2.14 -0.28 -17.59
CA PHE A 57 2.53 0.87 -18.40
C PHE A 57 3.40 0.40 -19.57
N GLN A 58 2.81 0.35 -20.75
CA GLN A 58 3.53 0.00 -21.98
C GLN A 58 4.59 1.06 -22.33
N GLY A 59 5.72 0.62 -22.89
CA GLY A 59 6.82 1.52 -23.27
C GLY A 59 7.66 1.97 -22.08
N ARG A 60 7.43 1.40 -20.88
CA ARG A 60 8.07 1.81 -19.63
C ARG A 60 8.72 0.62 -18.95
N THR A 61 9.73 0.91 -18.15
CA THR A 61 10.37 -0.05 -17.27
C THR A 61 10.39 0.46 -15.83
N TYR A 62 10.33 -0.48 -14.89
CA TYR A 62 10.50 -0.25 -13.47
C TYR A 62 11.74 -1.01 -12.99
N TRP A 63 12.73 -0.26 -12.48
CA TRP A 63 14.01 -0.82 -12.03
C TRP A 63 14.16 -0.88 -10.50
N GLY A 64 13.32 -0.15 -9.76
CA GLY A 64 13.48 -0.01 -8.32
C GLY A 64 14.85 0.54 -7.96
N THR A 65 15.29 0.27 -6.73
CA THR A 65 16.65 0.53 -6.26
C THR A 65 17.51 -0.73 -6.22
N TYR A 66 16.88 -1.92 -6.16
CA TYR A 66 17.59 -3.20 -6.14
C TYR A 66 16.83 -4.29 -6.92
N GLY A 67 17.61 -5.28 -7.40
CA GLY A 67 17.09 -6.49 -8.04
C GLY A 67 16.61 -7.51 -7.03
N ILE A 68 15.51 -8.20 -7.34
CA ILE A 68 14.98 -9.29 -6.52
C ILE A 68 15.15 -10.61 -7.26
N LYS A 69 14.42 -10.77 -8.36
CA LYS A 69 14.42 -11.97 -9.18
C LYS A 69 14.21 -11.59 -10.63
N GLU A 70 14.74 -12.40 -11.51
CA GLU A 70 14.49 -12.27 -12.94
C GLU A 70 14.43 -13.65 -13.57
N GLY A 71 13.68 -13.78 -14.66
CA GLY A 71 13.48 -15.08 -15.28
C GLY A 71 12.43 -15.11 -16.37
N SER A 72 12.23 -16.30 -16.93
CA SER A 72 11.22 -16.53 -17.95
C SER A 72 9.81 -16.32 -17.38
N ALA A 73 9.01 -15.55 -18.10
CA ALA A 73 7.58 -15.37 -17.88
C ALA A 73 6.88 -15.35 -19.24
N GLY A 74 5.94 -16.27 -19.46
CA GLY A 74 5.20 -16.37 -20.71
C GLY A 74 4.11 -15.31 -20.87
N THR A 75 3.65 -14.74 -19.74
CA THR A 75 2.55 -13.80 -19.68
C THR A 75 2.81 -12.70 -18.64
N GLN A 76 2.09 -11.58 -18.76
CA GLN A 76 2.15 -10.49 -17.77
C GLN A 76 1.79 -11.00 -16.38
N LYS A 77 0.74 -11.82 -16.29
CA LYS A 77 0.24 -12.38 -15.02
C LYS A 77 1.24 -13.32 -14.35
N GLU A 78 2.05 -14.04 -15.12
CA GLU A 78 3.18 -14.80 -14.57
C GLU A 78 4.25 -13.87 -13.98
N CYS A 79 4.52 -12.72 -14.60
CA CYS A 79 5.47 -11.74 -14.09
C CYS A 79 4.93 -11.03 -12.83
N GLU A 80 3.64 -10.68 -12.80
CA GLU A 80 2.96 -10.17 -11.61
C GLU A 80 3.03 -11.19 -10.47
N SER A 81 2.75 -12.46 -10.75
CA SER A 81 2.85 -13.55 -9.78
C SER A 81 4.29 -13.75 -9.29
N MET A 82 5.27 -13.58 -10.18
CA MET A 82 6.69 -13.60 -9.80
C MET A 82 7.03 -12.45 -8.85
N CYS A 83 6.47 -11.27 -9.07
CA CYS A 83 6.62 -10.14 -8.16
C CYS A 83 5.94 -10.43 -6.81
N LEU A 84 4.66 -10.83 -6.82
CA LEU A 84 3.88 -11.18 -5.63
C LEU A 84 4.47 -12.35 -4.82
N SER A 85 5.30 -13.21 -5.45
CA SER A 85 5.96 -14.30 -4.74
C SER A 85 7.06 -13.83 -3.78
N ASP A 86 7.50 -12.57 -3.89
CA ASP A 86 8.49 -11.96 -3.01
C ASP A 86 7.94 -10.67 -2.41
N THR A 87 7.86 -10.63 -1.09
CA THR A 87 7.32 -9.51 -0.32
C THR A 87 8.10 -8.21 -0.47
N LYS A 88 9.35 -8.28 -0.94
CA LYS A 88 10.17 -7.10 -1.21
C LYS A 88 9.89 -6.51 -2.58
N CYS A 89 9.08 -7.19 -3.40
CA CYS A 89 8.78 -6.73 -4.75
C CYS A 89 7.80 -5.56 -4.71
N THR A 90 8.27 -4.44 -5.23
CA THR A 90 7.48 -3.21 -5.32
C THR A 90 7.05 -2.90 -6.75
N GLY A 91 7.54 -3.69 -7.71
CA GLY A 91 7.19 -3.61 -9.11
C GLY A 91 8.07 -4.52 -9.95
N ALA A 92 7.70 -4.67 -11.21
CA ALA A 92 8.42 -5.50 -12.16
C ALA A 92 8.41 -4.87 -13.55
N THR A 93 9.26 -5.38 -14.43
CA THR A 93 9.19 -5.12 -15.87
C THR A 93 8.93 -6.44 -16.58
N PHE A 94 7.88 -6.51 -17.37
CA PHE A 94 7.57 -7.66 -18.23
C PHE A 94 7.83 -7.30 -19.69
N ASN A 95 8.50 -8.20 -20.42
CA ASN A 95 8.67 -8.07 -21.87
C ASN A 95 8.11 -9.32 -22.59
N PRO A 96 6.94 -9.25 -23.25
CA PRO A 96 6.37 -10.37 -23.99
C PRO A 96 7.23 -10.85 -25.16
N SER A 97 7.99 -9.99 -25.83
CA SER A 97 8.87 -10.39 -26.94
C SER A 97 10.01 -11.28 -26.45
N LYS A 98 10.54 -11.00 -25.26
CA LYS A 98 11.60 -11.79 -24.61
C LYS A 98 11.05 -12.94 -23.77
N ARG A 99 9.74 -12.94 -23.48
CA ARG A 99 9.09 -13.80 -22.49
C ARG A 99 9.84 -13.77 -21.16
N TYR A 100 10.16 -12.57 -20.70
CA TYR A 100 11.05 -12.37 -19.56
C TYR A 100 10.50 -11.32 -18.59
N CYS A 101 10.82 -11.51 -17.31
CA CYS A 101 10.36 -10.69 -16.21
C CYS A 101 11.56 -10.26 -15.35
N TRP A 102 11.58 -9.00 -14.95
CA TRP A 102 12.53 -8.45 -13.97
C TRP A 102 11.76 -7.89 -12.79
N THR A 103 11.78 -8.59 -11.65
CA THR A 103 11.16 -8.13 -10.40
C THR A 103 12.16 -7.30 -9.60
N ARG A 104 11.67 -6.20 -9.02
CA ARG A 104 12.51 -5.15 -8.42
C ARG A 104 11.91 -4.65 -7.12
N GLY A 105 12.78 -4.22 -6.21
CA GLY A 105 12.41 -3.69 -4.90
C GLY A 105 12.84 -2.23 -4.72
N GLY A 106 12.28 -1.59 -3.69
CA GLY A 106 12.51 -0.19 -3.32
C GLY A 106 11.82 0.83 -4.23
N ASP A 107 12.15 2.12 -4.08
CA ASP A 107 11.46 3.20 -4.80
C ASP A 107 12.21 3.72 -6.04
N SER A 108 11.52 3.74 -7.18
CA SER A 108 12.00 4.41 -8.39
C SER A 108 10.82 4.87 -9.23
N GLY A 109 10.98 5.99 -9.93
CA GLY A 109 10.04 6.36 -10.99
C GLY A 109 10.06 5.38 -12.18
N LEU A 110 9.05 5.50 -13.04
CA LEU A 110 9.02 4.80 -14.32
C LEU A 110 10.08 5.39 -15.26
N THR A 111 10.89 4.52 -15.87
CA THR A 111 11.87 4.92 -16.88
C THR A 111 11.42 4.52 -18.29
N VAL A 112 12.03 5.12 -19.31
CA VAL A 112 11.72 4.80 -20.71
C VAL A 112 12.18 3.37 -21.02
N GLY A 113 11.30 2.58 -21.62
CA GLY A 113 11.58 1.24 -22.12
C GLY A 113 11.49 1.16 -23.64
N THR A 114 11.47 -0.07 -24.15
CA THR A 114 11.07 -0.38 -25.52
C THR A 114 9.55 -0.54 -25.61
N ASP A 115 8.98 -0.50 -26.83
CA ASP A 115 7.53 -0.65 -27.05
C ASP A 115 6.96 -1.99 -26.55
N SER A 116 7.83 -2.99 -26.38
CA SER A 116 7.50 -4.30 -25.83
C SER A 116 7.82 -4.43 -24.34
N ASP A 117 8.21 -3.37 -23.64
CA ASP A 117 8.34 -3.37 -22.18
C ASP A 117 7.06 -2.88 -21.50
N TYR A 118 6.67 -3.56 -20.43
CA TYR A 118 5.57 -3.19 -19.57
C TYR A 118 6.09 -3.04 -18.15
N ALA A 119 6.04 -1.83 -17.61
CA ALA A 119 6.25 -1.63 -16.18
C ALA A 119 4.99 -2.04 -15.43
N LEU A 120 5.15 -2.91 -14.45
CA LEU A 120 4.08 -3.45 -13.61
C LEU A 120 4.29 -2.92 -12.20
N ILE A 121 3.39 -2.06 -11.73
CA ILE A 121 3.45 -1.51 -10.37
C ILE A 121 2.13 -1.84 -9.66
N PRO A 122 2.15 -2.25 -8.39
CA PRO A 122 0.92 -2.40 -7.62
C PRO A 122 0.10 -1.10 -7.61
N LYS A 123 -1.22 -1.18 -7.83
CA LYS A 123 -2.16 -0.05 -7.85
C LYS A 123 -2.10 0.82 -6.60
N ILE A 124 -1.83 0.20 -5.45
CA ILE A 124 -1.63 0.94 -4.19
C ILE A 124 -0.36 1.79 -4.25
N LYS A 125 0.74 1.25 -4.78
CA LYS A 125 1.97 2.01 -4.99
C LYS A 125 1.79 3.12 -6.04
N GLU A 126 1.08 2.85 -7.13
CA GLU A 126 0.71 3.89 -8.11
C GLU A 126 -0.06 5.03 -7.44
N ASN A 127 -1.10 4.72 -6.66
CA ASN A 127 -1.87 5.71 -5.93
C ASN A 127 -1.02 6.51 -4.93
N LEU A 128 -0.11 5.86 -4.21
CA LEU A 128 0.81 6.52 -3.29
C LEU A 128 1.76 7.48 -4.01
N ILE A 129 2.30 7.08 -5.17
CA ILE A 129 3.14 7.95 -6.02
C ILE A 129 2.33 9.16 -6.50
N LEU A 130 1.08 8.95 -6.95
CA LEU A 130 0.20 10.02 -7.37
C LEU A 130 -0.09 11.00 -6.23
N LEU A 131 -0.44 10.49 -5.04
CA LEU A 131 -0.68 11.29 -3.84
C LEU A 131 0.54 12.13 -3.46
N LYS A 132 1.73 11.51 -3.46
CA LYS A 132 3.01 12.21 -3.19
C LYS A 132 3.24 13.36 -4.18
N ASN A 133 3.03 13.13 -5.48
CA ASN A 133 3.21 14.14 -6.51
C ASN A 133 2.20 15.30 -6.40
N LEU A 134 0.93 14.99 -6.09
CA LEU A 134 -0.11 15.99 -5.90
C LEU A 134 0.17 16.84 -4.65
N ASN A 135 0.56 16.21 -3.54
CA ASN A 135 0.94 16.92 -2.32
C ASN A 135 2.14 17.85 -2.56
N GLN A 136 3.17 17.39 -3.28
CA GLN A 136 4.31 18.23 -3.66
C GLN A 136 3.90 19.45 -4.50
N ARG A 137 2.93 19.30 -5.41
CA ARG A 137 2.38 20.44 -6.18
C ARG A 137 1.60 21.41 -5.30
N LEU A 138 0.81 20.92 -4.33
CA LEU A 138 0.11 21.77 -3.37
C LEU A 138 1.10 22.60 -2.55
N MET A 139 2.20 21.99 -2.11
CA MET A 139 3.26 22.68 -1.38
C MET A 139 3.95 23.77 -2.23
N ASP A 140 4.25 23.50 -3.51
CA ASP A 140 4.82 24.50 -4.42
C ASP A 140 3.87 25.68 -4.65
N LEU A 141 2.59 25.39 -4.89
CA LEU A 141 1.56 26.41 -5.07
C LEU A 141 1.39 27.26 -3.80
N ASN A 142 1.32 26.66 -2.62
CA ASN A 142 1.27 27.39 -1.35
C ASN A 142 2.49 28.30 -1.16
N LYS A 143 3.70 27.82 -1.50
CA LYS A 143 4.92 28.64 -1.46
C LYS A 143 4.84 29.82 -2.43
N ARG A 144 4.32 29.61 -3.65
CA ARG A 144 4.17 30.67 -4.67
C ARG A 144 3.11 31.71 -4.25
N ILE A 145 1.98 31.28 -3.69
CA ILE A 145 0.93 32.16 -3.15
C ILE A 145 1.49 33.00 -2.00
N SER A 146 2.16 32.37 -1.04
CA SER A 146 2.79 33.05 0.11
C SER A 146 3.79 34.12 -0.33
N ASN A 147 4.65 33.79 -1.30
CA ASN A 147 5.62 34.74 -1.87
C ASN A 147 4.95 35.92 -2.57
N LYS A 148 3.80 35.73 -3.23
CA LYS A 148 3.07 36.82 -3.88
C LYS A 148 2.33 37.70 -2.86
N LEU A 149 1.77 37.10 -1.82
CA LEU A 149 1.15 37.83 -0.72
C LEU A 149 2.17 38.72 0.03
N SER A 150 3.38 38.22 0.29
CA SER A 150 4.43 39.02 0.96
C SER A 150 4.89 40.22 0.13
N MET A 151 4.85 40.12 -1.20
CA MET A 151 5.12 41.25 -2.11
C MET A 151 3.97 42.29 -2.12
N LEU A 152 2.74 41.87 -1.79
CA LEU A 152 1.56 42.74 -1.78
C LEU A 152 1.47 43.59 -0.50
N TYR A 153 1.89 43.06 0.65
CA TYR A 153 1.83 43.76 1.96
C TYR A 153 2.45 45.16 2.00
N PRO A 154 3.68 45.40 1.51
CA PRO A 154 4.27 46.74 1.53
C PRO A 154 3.60 47.71 0.55
N LEU A 155 2.87 47.20 -0.45
CA LEU A 155 2.16 48.00 -1.46
C LEU A 155 0.74 48.38 -1.03
N ALA A 156 0.12 47.61 -0.14
CA ALA A 156 -1.29 47.73 0.25
C ALA A 156 -1.52 48.33 1.66
N LYS A 157 -0.59 49.17 2.14
CA LYS A 157 -0.46 49.61 3.56
C LYS A 157 -1.68 50.35 4.17
N GLU A 158 -2.80 50.49 3.47
CA GLU A 158 -4.00 51.17 3.99
C GLU A 158 -5.28 50.31 4.02
N GLU A 159 -5.18 48.99 3.75
CA GLU A 159 -6.39 48.12 3.72
C GLU A 159 -6.12 46.72 4.28
N THR A 160 -5.82 46.60 5.58
CA THR A 160 -5.40 45.32 6.19
C THR A 160 -6.08 45.02 7.52
N ASN A 161 -7.12 44.18 7.47
CA ASN A 161 -7.49 43.25 8.55
C ASN A 161 -7.83 41.86 7.99
N THR A 162 -8.54 41.76 6.86
CA THR A 162 -8.95 40.49 6.21
C THR A 162 -7.81 39.70 5.53
N LYS A 163 -6.64 40.31 5.28
CA LYS A 163 -5.51 39.65 4.57
C LYS A 163 -4.54 38.89 5.51
N ASN A 164 -4.53 39.21 6.81
CA ASN A 164 -3.74 38.48 7.81
C ASN A 164 -4.32 37.08 8.09
N GLU A 165 -5.65 36.94 8.08
CA GLU A 165 -6.33 35.66 8.32
C GLU A 165 -6.07 34.65 7.20
N LYS A 166 -6.22 35.04 5.92
CA LYS A 166 -5.88 34.20 4.76
C LYS A 166 -4.41 33.75 4.76
N GLN A 167 -3.50 34.62 5.18
CA GLN A 167 -2.08 34.26 5.27
C GLN A 167 -1.84 33.21 6.36
N ASN A 168 -2.52 33.32 7.50
CA ASN A 168 -2.44 32.34 8.59
C ASN A 168 -3.03 30.99 8.18
N GLU A 169 -4.18 30.98 7.49
CA GLU A 169 -4.78 29.75 6.93
C GLU A 169 -3.84 29.05 5.93
N LEU A 170 -3.16 29.82 5.07
CA LEU A 170 -2.20 29.28 4.12
C LEU A 170 -0.97 28.67 4.81
N ILE A 171 -0.47 29.31 5.87
CA ILE A 171 0.65 28.79 6.68
C ILE A 171 0.24 27.50 7.39
N GLN A 172 -0.97 27.45 7.95
CA GLN A 172 -1.49 26.25 8.59
C GLN A 172 -1.66 25.10 7.59
N SER A 173 -2.28 25.36 6.44
CA SER A 173 -2.43 24.37 5.36
C SER A 173 -1.07 23.87 4.85
N TYR A 174 -0.06 24.74 4.77
CA TYR A 174 1.31 24.32 4.44
C TYR A 174 1.90 23.36 5.48
N SER A 175 1.70 23.62 6.78
CA SER A 175 2.14 22.71 7.85
C SER A 175 1.47 21.34 7.75
N ASP A 176 0.17 21.30 7.45
CA ASP A 176 -0.58 20.06 7.30
C ASP A 176 -0.08 19.24 6.10
N LEU A 177 0.15 19.89 4.95
CA LEU A 177 0.70 19.23 3.75
C LEU A 177 2.11 18.65 3.97
N VAL A 178 2.96 19.33 4.74
CA VAL A 178 4.29 18.84 5.12
C VAL A 178 4.20 17.61 6.02
N ASN A 179 3.27 17.61 6.97
CA ASN A 179 3.01 16.45 7.83
C ASN A 179 2.49 15.27 7.01
N GLU A 180 1.55 15.51 6.09
CA GLU A 180 1.05 14.49 5.16
C GLU A 180 2.15 13.96 4.24
N GLN A 181 3.07 14.83 3.77
CA GLN A 181 4.21 14.40 2.94
C GLN A 181 5.08 13.41 3.70
N THR A 182 5.44 13.76 4.94
CA THR A 182 6.26 12.92 5.82
C THR A 182 5.55 11.59 6.10
N HIS A 183 4.23 11.63 6.30
CA HIS A 183 3.43 10.43 6.48
C HIS A 183 3.41 9.55 5.22
N LEU A 184 3.18 10.11 4.02
CA LEU A 184 3.20 9.36 2.77
C LEU A 184 4.58 8.73 2.49
N GLU A 185 5.67 9.43 2.82
CA GLU A 185 7.02 8.87 2.75
C GLU A 185 7.21 7.71 3.73
N SER A 186 6.69 7.84 4.95
CA SER A 186 6.71 6.76 5.94
C SER A 186 5.89 5.55 5.48
N VAL A 187 4.72 5.75 4.88
CA VAL A 187 3.86 4.68 4.36
C VAL A 187 4.47 4.02 3.12
N LEU A 188 5.13 4.76 2.24
CA LEU A 188 5.90 4.19 1.13
C LEU A 188 7.04 3.32 1.64
N LYS A 189 7.76 3.77 2.67
CA LYS A 189 8.82 3.00 3.31
C LYS A 189 8.28 1.81 4.11
N GLU A 190 7.14 1.96 4.77
CA GLU A 190 6.43 0.86 5.42
C GLU A 190 6.02 -0.16 4.37
N TYR A 191 5.41 0.24 3.25
CA TYR A 191 5.04 -0.67 2.17
C TYR A 191 6.22 -1.49 1.66
N GLU A 192 7.43 -0.92 1.65
CA GLU A 192 8.68 -1.64 1.34
C GLU A 192 9.12 -2.64 2.42
N THR A 193 8.60 -2.53 3.65
CA THR A 193 9.00 -3.30 4.83
C THR A 193 7.88 -4.14 5.47
N LEU A 194 6.60 -3.86 5.20
CA LEU A 194 5.47 -4.30 6.04
C LEU A 194 4.98 -5.71 5.81
N GLU A 195 5.27 -6.31 4.67
CA GLU A 195 4.70 -7.62 4.38
C GLU A 195 5.39 -8.76 5.17
N ASP A 196 6.50 -8.46 5.87
CA ASP A 196 7.08 -9.32 6.91
C ASP A 196 6.14 -9.47 8.14
N THR A 197 5.29 -8.49 8.43
CA THR A 197 4.40 -8.48 9.62
C THR A 197 3.07 -9.21 9.36
N LEU A 198 2.56 -9.18 8.13
CA LEU A 198 1.34 -9.91 7.73
C LEU A 198 1.55 -11.43 7.76
N LYS A 199 2.79 -11.90 7.52
CA LYS A 199 3.18 -13.30 7.68
C LYS A 199 3.23 -13.73 9.15
N ASN A 200 3.59 -12.82 10.08
CA ASN A 200 3.64 -13.15 11.51
C ASN A 200 2.25 -13.32 12.14
N ASN A 201 1.24 -12.54 11.70
CA ASN A 201 -0.13 -12.71 12.21
C ASN A 201 -0.78 -14.01 11.73
N THR A 202 -0.47 -14.47 10.51
CA THR A 202 -0.94 -15.78 10.02
C THR A 202 -0.20 -16.94 10.70
N LEU A 203 1.12 -16.82 10.91
CA LEU A 203 1.93 -17.79 11.67
C LEU A 203 1.45 -17.96 13.11
N TYR A 204 1.13 -16.86 13.81
CA TYR A 204 0.64 -16.90 15.19
C TYR A 204 -0.69 -17.66 15.33
N VAL A 205 -1.60 -17.48 14.38
CA VAL A 205 -2.89 -18.20 14.37
C VAL A 205 -2.71 -19.69 14.04
N THR A 206 -1.83 -20.05 13.08
CA THR A 206 -1.53 -21.46 12.79
C THR A 206 -0.77 -22.17 13.92
N GLN A 207 0.12 -21.48 14.62
CA GLN A 207 0.93 -22.07 15.70
C GLN A 207 0.08 -22.35 16.96
N LYS A 208 -0.87 -21.48 17.31
CA LYS A 208 -1.86 -21.75 18.35
C LYS A 208 -2.80 -22.91 18.00
N ASN A 209 -3.19 -23.03 16.73
CA ASN A 209 -4.04 -24.13 16.26
C ASN A 209 -3.30 -25.48 16.35
N MET A 210 -2.00 -25.50 16.06
CA MET A 210 -1.16 -26.70 16.23
C MET A 210 -1.00 -27.11 17.70
N SER A 211 -0.82 -26.14 18.61
CA SER A 211 -0.78 -26.43 20.05
C SER A 211 -2.10 -27.01 20.58
N LEU A 212 -3.25 -26.48 20.18
CA LEU A 212 -4.56 -27.01 20.59
C LEU A 212 -4.79 -28.44 20.08
N ARG A 213 -4.37 -28.76 18.85
CA ARG A 213 -4.44 -30.11 18.29
C ARG A 213 -3.65 -31.14 19.09
N ILE A 214 -2.45 -30.77 19.58
CA ILE A 214 -1.63 -31.64 20.43
C ILE A 214 -2.31 -31.92 21.77
N TRP A 215 -2.91 -30.90 22.40
CA TRP A 215 -3.64 -31.06 23.65
C TRP A 215 -4.88 -31.95 23.52
N VAL A 216 -5.60 -31.87 22.39
CA VAL A 216 -6.76 -32.75 22.11
C VAL A 216 -6.32 -34.20 21.96
N ILE A 217 -5.21 -34.48 21.27
CA ILE A 217 -4.67 -35.84 21.12
C ILE A 217 -4.25 -36.40 22.49
N LEU A 218 -3.56 -35.61 23.31
CA LEU A 218 -3.18 -35.99 24.68
C LEU A 218 -4.40 -36.32 25.55
N ALA A 219 -5.45 -35.50 25.46
CA ALA A 219 -6.70 -35.74 26.20
C ALA A 219 -7.39 -37.04 25.77
N ILE A 220 -7.42 -37.35 24.47
CA ILE A 220 -7.98 -38.61 23.94
C ILE A 220 -7.17 -39.82 24.43
N ILE A 221 -5.84 -39.74 24.40
CA ILE A 221 -4.96 -40.82 24.89
C ILE A 221 -5.20 -41.06 26.39
N LEU A 222 -5.25 -39.99 27.20
CA LEU A 222 -5.55 -40.09 28.63
C LEU A 222 -6.92 -40.74 28.89
N LEU A 223 -7.93 -40.39 28.10
CA LEU A 223 -9.28 -40.94 28.21
C LEU A 223 -9.32 -42.45 27.87
N VAL A 224 -8.55 -42.89 26.87
CA VAL A 224 -8.41 -44.32 26.54
C VAL A 224 -7.70 -45.07 27.66
N ILE A 225 -6.66 -44.49 28.27
CA ILE A 225 -5.94 -45.09 29.39
C ILE A 225 -6.85 -45.23 30.62
N THR A 226 -7.63 -44.20 30.96
CA THR A 226 -8.54 -44.26 32.12
C THR A 226 -9.67 -45.27 31.90
N LEU A 227 -10.23 -45.35 30.68
CA LEU A 227 -11.22 -46.38 30.33
C LEU A 227 -10.65 -47.80 30.46
N LYS A 228 -9.40 -48.02 30.05
CA LYS A 228 -8.72 -49.32 30.17
C LYS A 228 -8.50 -49.73 31.64
N ILE A 229 -8.33 -48.76 32.53
CA ILE A 229 -8.14 -49.01 33.97
C ILE A 229 -9.48 -49.27 34.67
N MET A 230 -10.57 -48.60 34.26
CA MET A 230 -11.89 -48.75 34.89
C MET A 230 -12.67 -50.00 34.45
N VAL A 231 -12.44 -50.53 33.24
CA VAL A 231 -13.17 -51.71 32.76
C VAL A 231 -12.28 -52.95 32.86
N PRO A 232 -12.57 -53.91 33.76
CA PRO A 232 -11.82 -55.16 33.85
C PRO A 232 -11.96 -55.97 32.54
N MET A 233 -10.82 -56.53 32.10
CA MET A 233 -10.54 -57.14 30.80
C MET A 233 -11.30 -58.47 30.51
N SER A 234 -12.53 -58.63 31.00
CA SER A 234 -13.33 -59.85 30.82
C SER A 234 -14.57 -59.71 29.96
N GLU A 235 -15.02 -58.49 29.60
CA GLU A 235 -16.24 -58.31 28.78
C GLU A 235 -16.11 -57.30 27.62
N LEU A 236 -14.96 -56.68 27.40
CA LEU A 236 -14.79 -55.73 26.29
C LEU A 236 -14.42 -56.48 25.02
N SER A 237 -15.40 -56.71 24.13
CA SER A 237 -15.18 -57.31 22.82
C SER A 237 -14.13 -56.52 22.06
N GLY A 238 -13.08 -57.21 21.57
CA GLY A 238 -11.94 -56.58 20.89
C GLY A 238 -12.32 -55.70 19.69
N THR A 239 -13.54 -55.85 19.17
CA THR A 239 -14.13 -55.03 18.11
C THR A 239 -14.33 -53.57 18.51
N LEU A 240 -14.66 -53.27 19.77
CA LEU A 240 -14.97 -51.90 20.22
C LEU A 240 -13.70 -51.05 20.36
N VAL A 241 -12.61 -51.67 20.83
CA VAL A 241 -11.28 -51.04 20.92
C VAL A 241 -10.72 -50.76 19.51
N VAL A 242 -10.89 -51.70 18.59
CA VAL A 242 -10.47 -51.53 17.19
C VAL A 242 -11.28 -50.43 16.51
N ALA A 243 -12.59 -50.36 16.73
CA ALA A 243 -13.44 -49.31 16.16
C ALA A 243 -13.04 -47.91 16.65
N ILE A 244 -12.79 -47.73 17.94
CA ILE A 244 -12.33 -46.45 18.50
C ILE A 244 -10.96 -46.08 17.91
N SER A 245 -10.03 -47.03 17.78
CA SER A 245 -8.72 -46.78 17.18
C SER A 245 -8.83 -46.36 15.71
N MET A 246 -9.76 -46.96 14.94
CA MET A 246 -10.00 -46.62 13.54
C MET A 246 -10.58 -45.21 13.38
N VAL A 247 -11.49 -44.80 14.26
CA VAL A 247 -12.08 -43.45 14.25
C VAL A 247 -11.02 -42.39 14.56
N VAL A 248 -10.11 -42.67 15.50
CA VAL A 248 -8.98 -41.79 15.81
C VAL A 248 -8.02 -41.68 14.61
N ILE A 249 -7.69 -42.80 13.97
CA ILE A 249 -6.82 -42.81 12.77
C ILE A 249 -7.47 -42.05 11.61
N LEU A 250 -8.77 -42.24 11.37
CA LEU A 250 -9.52 -41.52 10.33
C LEU A 250 -9.61 -40.02 10.63
N TYR A 251 -9.84 -39.64 11.89
CA TYR A 251 -9.84 -38.24 12.31
C TYR A 251 -8.47 -37.58 12.08
N ILE A 252 -7.38 -38.29 12.38
CA ILE A 252 -6.02 -37.83 12.11
C ILE A 252 -5.81 -37.70 10.60
N ALA A 253 -6.17 -38.70 9.80
CA ALA A 253 -5.96 -38.72 8.35
C ALA A 253 -6.75 -37.62 7.60
N VAL A 254 -7.98 -37.33 8.03
CA VAL A 254 -8.83 -36.28 7.42
C VAL A 254 -8.33 -34.87 7.74
N ASN A 255 -7.69 -34.66 8.90
CA ASN A 255 -7.22 -33.35 9.35
C ASN A 255 -5.73 -33.06 9.07
N TYR A 256 -5.05 -33.97 8.35
CA TYR A 256 -3.64 -33.85 7.93
C TYR A 256 -3.48 -33.36 6.48
N LYS A 257 -4.54 -32.81 5.87
CA LYS A 257 -4.49 -32.12 4.57
C LYS A 257 -4.47 -30.61 4.74
#